data_AF-A0A922ED36-F1
#
_entry.id   AF-A0A922ED36-F1
#
_cell.length_a   1.000
_cell.length_b   1.000
_cell.length_c   1.000
_cell.angle_alpha   90.00
_cell.angle_beta   90.00
_cell.angle_gamma   90.00
#
_symmetry.space_group_name_H-M   'P 1'
#
loop_
_entity.id
_entity.type
_entity.pdbx_description
1 polymer ?
#
loop_
_entity_poly.entity_id
_entity_poly.type
_entity_poly.pdbx_seq_one_letter_code
_entity_poly.pdbx_strand_id
1 'polypeptide(L)'
;MAEPKKQLHMAMFPWLAFGHLIPFLELSKLIAQRTGHRISFISTPRNIERLPKIPPNVAHLITLVKLPLPHVDNIPENAESTKDIPLHLVPYLMMAYDGLQEPLSRFLETSSPDWIIHDFAPHWLPPIAARLGISQAFFYVSSSSSLCFAGPPQKLPLSASSKTTNEPDPNARTKLEHFIVPPKWVPFPTKVAYRLYEAKKMFEIHAGMNDSGAGDMLFRFMTMYSSTDVVAIKTCMEVEAEWLNLLGELLHIPVVPLGLLPPLPQEGNDSKDSTWDTISEWLDKKEKGSVVYVALGSEVRPSQEDLNELALGLEQSRLPFFWAIRNLSADGNGDSIKLPEGFEERTKGRGIVWSGWAPQYKILGHESVGGIVTHCGWGSVTESLQFGHVMILLPFIIEQGLHARLLEEKQVGVEIPRNEEDGSFTMDSVAKTLRLAMKDAKGQIFRNKAKEVAPIIGNMELQHRYVDKFVELLENHRKTITKS
;
A
#
# COMPACT_ATOMS: atom_id res chain seq x y z
N MET A 1 -10.24 -34.41 26.30
CA MET A 1 -9.67 -33.08 26.57
C MET A 1 -9.10 -32.58 25.26
N ALA A 2 -9.50 -31.40 24.79
CA ALA A 2 -8.84 -30.80 23.62
C ALA A 2 -7.37 -30.54 23.97
N GLU A 3 -6.44 -30.87 23.08
CA GLU A 3 -5.04 -30.48 23.24
C GLU A 3 -4.96 -28.96 23.44
N PRO A 4 -4.10 -28.45 24.34
CA PRO A 4 -3.93 -27.02 24.50
C PRO A 4 -3.48 -26.43 23.16
N LYS A 5 -4.20 -25.42 22.66
CA LYS A 5 -3.81 -24.69 21.43
C LYS A 5 -2.36 -24.26 21.57
N LYS A 6 -1.48 -24.79 20.70
CA LYS A 6 -0.06 -24.46 20.73
C LYS A 6 0.11 -22.99 20.33
N GLN A 7 0.58 -22.18 21.27
CA GLN A 7 0.92 -20.78 21.02
C GLN A 7 2.06 -20.71 20.00
N LEU A 8 1.81 -20.12 18.84
CA LEU A 8 2.81 -19.88 17.81
C LEU A 8 3.66 -18.66 18.16
N HIS A 9 4.91 -18.68 17.73
CA HIS A 9 5.78 -17.50 17.65
C HIS A 9 5.95 -17.08 16.19
N MET A 10 5.52 -15.87 15.85
CA MET A 10 5.60 -15.31 14.49
C MET A 10 6.51 -14.08 14.44
N ALA A 11 7.49 -14.09 13.55
CA ALA A 11 8.34 -12.95 13.26
C ALA A 11 7.77 -12.14 12.08
N MET A 12 7.62 -10.83 12.23
CA MET A 12 7.12 -9.91 11.21
C MET A 12 8.30 -9.09 10.68
N PHE A 13 8.57 -9.17 9.38
CA PHE A 13 9.71 -8.49 8.75
C PHE A 13 9.28 -7.69 7.49
N PRO A 14 8.65 -6.52 7.68
CA PRO A 14 8.18 -5.64 6.61
C PRO A 14 9.29 -4.86 5.89
N TRP A 15 9.02 -4.42 4.66
CA TRP A 15 9.84 -3.41 3.98
C TRP A 15 9.80 -2.06 4.72
N LEU A 16 10.87 -1.26 4.61
CA LEU A 16 11.07 0.02 5.33
C LEU A 16 10.29 1.20 4.71
N ALA A 17 9.00 0.99 4.51
CA ALA A 17 8.05 2.01 4.06
C ALA A 17 6.81 1.97 4.96
N PHE A 18 6.24 3.13 5.30
CA PHE A 18 5.09 3.17 6.21
C PHE A 18 3.84 2.52 5.62
N GLY A 19 3.72 2.50 4.29
CA GLY A 19 2.70 1.71 3.59
C GLY A 19 2.81 0.20 3.82
N HIS A 20 3.95 -0.30 4.29
CA HIS A 20 4.21 -1.71 4.61
C HIS A 20 4.26 -1.95 6.12
N LEU A 21 4.98 -1.09 6.86
CA LEU A 21 5.12 -1.17 8.32
C LEU A 21 3.76 -1.12 9.04
N ILE A 22 2.86 -0.23 8.62
CA ILE A 22 1.56 -0.06 9.28
C ILE A 22 0.67 -1.29 9.10
N PRO A 23 0.43 -1.83 7.88
CA PRO A 23 -0.33 -3.07 7.72
C PRO A 23 0.24 -4.27 8.49
N PHE A 24 1.56 -4.45 8.52
CA PHE A 24 2.18 -5.51 9.32
C PHE A 24 1.93 -5.31 10.82
N LEU A 25 1.95 -4.08 11.31
CA LEU A 25 1.69 -3.79 12.72
C LEU A 25 0.21 -3.99 13.07
N GLU A 26 -0.71 -3.60 12.18
CA GLU A 26 -2.15 -3.87 12.36
C GLU A 26 -2.43 -5.37 12.38
N LEU A 27 -1.85 -6.14 11.45
CA LEU A 27 -1.94 -7.59 11.45
C LEU A 27 -1.38 -8.19 12.75
N SER A 28 -0.23 -7.69 13.22
CA SER A 28 0.39 -8.12 14.49
C SER A 28 -0.53 -7.92 15.69
N LYS A 29 -1.15 -6.74 15.78
CA LYS A 29 -2.10 -6.39 16.84
C LYS A 29 -3.33 -7.29 16.79
N LEU A 30 -3.91 -7.50 15.61
CA LEU A 30 -5.08 -8.36 15.45
C LEU A 30 -4.79 -9.82 15.79
N ILE A 31 -3.67 -10.37 15.33
CA ILE A 31 -3.27 -11.75 15.66
C ILE A 31 -3.11 -11.89 17.18
N ALA A 32 -2.32 -11.01 17.81
CA ALA A 32 -2.08 -11.04 19.25
C ALA A 32 -3.38 -10.94 20.05
N GLN A 33 -4.24 -9.98 19.71
CA GLN A 33 -5.52 -9.72 20.39
C GLN A 33 -6.48 -10.90 20.29
N ARG A 34 -6.53 -11.55 19.11
CA ARG A 34 -7.57 -12.54 18.81
C ARG A 34 -7.19 -13.96 19.16
N THR A 35 -5.91 -14.29 19.06
CA THR A 35 -5.46 -15.68 19.12
C THR A 35 -4.49 -15.94 20.27
N GLY A 36 -3.94 -14.88 20.88
CA GLY A 36 -2.98 -14.99 21.97
C GLY A 36 -1.59 -15.45 21.53
N HIS A 37 -1.31 -15.50 20.22
CA HIS A 37 0.00 -15.86 19.69
C HIS A 37 1.04 -14.78 19.92
N ARG A 38 2.32 -15.18 20.00
CA ARG A 38 3.44 -14.27 20.23
C ARG A 38 3.96 -13.70 18.92
N ILE A 39 4.19 -12.40 18.90
CA ILE A 39 4.72 -11.67 17.74
C ILE A 39 6.08 -11.05 18.09
N SER A 40 7.04 -11.19 17.18
CA SER A 40 8.23 -10.35 17.12
C SER A 40 8.13 -9.42 15.93
N PHE A 41 7.91 -8.13 16.17
CA PHE A 41 7.86 -7.13 15.10
C PHE A 41 9.25 -6.54 14.87
N ILE A 42 9.84 -6.83 13.72
CA ILE A 42 11.24 -6.54 13.43
C ILE A 42 11.33 -5.35 12.48
N SER A 43 12.04 -4.31 12.89
CA SER A 43 12.34 -3.16 12.03
C SER A 43 13.53 -2.38 12.60
N THR A 44 13.84 -1.25 12.01
CA THR A 44 14.94 -0.38 12.41
C THR A 44 14.54 0.52 13.59
N PRO A 45 15.51 1.03 14.39
CA PRO A 45 15.22 1.78 15.61
C PRO A 45 14.28 2.97 15.43
N ARG A 46 14.52 3.83 14.43
CA ARG A 46 13.74 5.04 14.22
C ARG A 46 12.38 4.75 13.61
N ASN A 47 12.27 3.70 12.81
CA ASN A 47 10.96 3.25 12.33
C ASN A 47 10.10 2.77 13.49
N ILE A 48 10.64 1.94 14.40
CA ILE A 48 9.93 1.50 15.60
C ILE A 48 9.45 2.68 16.46
N GLU A 49 10.27 3.72 16.61
CA GLU A 49 9.90 4.93 17.38
C GLU A 49 8.79 5.76 16.73
N ARG A 50 8.63 5.66 15.41
CA ARG A 50 7.60 6.35 14.64
C ARG A 50 6.30 5.53 14.49
N LEU A 51 6.28 4.26 14.93
CA LEU A 51 5.08 3.42 14.84
C LEU A 51 4.00 3.86 15.83
N PRO A 52 2.71 3.62 15.51
CA PRO A 52 1.64 3.72 16.48
C PRO A 52 1.91 2.86 17.71
N LYS A 53 1.48 3.33 18.89
CA LYS A 53 1.64 2.59 20.15
C LYS A 53 0.88 1.27 20.09
N ILE A 54 1.47 0.24 20.70
CA ILE A 54 0.81 -1.05 20.90
C ILE A 54 -0.19 -0.92 22.06
N PRO A 55 -1.44 -1.40 21.91
CA PRO A 55 -2.41 -1.39 22.98
C PRO A 55 -1.94 -2.18 24.22
N PRO A 56 -2.13 -1.67 25.46
CA PRO A 56 -1.63 -2.32 26.68
C PRO A 56 -2.12 -3.75 26.88
N ASN A 57 -3.33 -4.07 26.43
CA ASN A 57 -3.93 -5.40 26.55
C ASN A 57 -3.21 -6.48 25.73
N VAL A 58 -2.42 -6.11 24.71
CA VAL A 58 -1.64 -7.06 23.88
C VAL A 58 -0.14 -6.82 23.92
N ALA A 59 0.34 -5.80 24.65
CA ALA A 59 1.75 -5.45 24.70
C ALA A 59 2.67 -6.61 25.16
N HIS A 60 2.18 -7.48 26.05
CA HIS A 60 2.93 -8.65 26.52
C HIS A 60 3.10 -9.75 25.45
N LEU A 61 2.35 -9.69 24.34
CA LEU A 61 2.42 -10.64 23.24
C LEU A 61 3.25 -10.13 22.06
N ILE A 62 3.55 -8.82 22.00
CA ILE A 62 4.24 -8.20 20.87
C ILE A 62 5.59 -7.63 21.34
N THR A 63 6.67 -8.23 20.87
CA THR A 63 8.04 -7.76 21.12
C THR A 63 8.51 -6.93 19.94
N LEU A 64 8.91 -5.67 20.17
CA LEU A 64 9.51 -4.81 19.14
C LEU A 64 11.03 -5.08 19.08
N VAL A 65 11.50 -5.62 17.97
CA VAL A 65 12.90 -6.00 17.75
C VAL A 65 13.57 -4.94 16.87
N LYS A 66 14.50 -4.18 17.45
CA LYS A 66 15.26 -3.12 16.77
C LYS A 66 16.54 -3.70 16.16
N LEU A 67 16.64 -3.72 14.84
CA LEU A 67 17.87 -4.08 14.11
C LEU A 67 18.50 -2.81 13.51
N PRO A 68 19.73 -2.43 13.90
CA PRO A 68 20.39 -1.26 13.33
C PRO A 68 20.57 -1.40 11.83
N LEU A 69 20.12 -0.39 11.08
CA LEU A 69 20.32 -0.31 9.64
C LEU A 69 21.76 0.15 9.37
N PRO A 70 22.58 -0.61 8.63
CA PRO A 70 23.91 -0.14 8.27
C PRO A 70 23.82 1.06 7.33
N HIS A 71 24.74 2.00 7.49
CA HIS A 71 24.84 3.14 6.60
C HIS A 71 25.35 2.70 5.22
N VAL A 72 24.78 3.31 4.19
CA VAL A 72 25.23 3.19 2.80
C VAL A 72 25.42 4.60 2.28
N ASP A 73 26.48 4.81 1.49
CA ASP A 73 26.72 6.08 0.82
C ASP A 73 25.49 6.51 -0.02
N ASN A 74 25.36 7.80 -0.32
CA ASN A 74 24.27 8.38 -1.11
C ASN A 74 22.89 8.52 -0.42
N ILE A 75 22.69 7.95 0.78
CA ILE A 75 21.51 8.27 1.61
C ILE A 75 21.90 9.07 2.85
N PRO A 76 21.02 9.93 3.41
CA PRO A 76 21.29 10.61 4.67
C PRO A 76 21.65 9.61 5.77
N GLU A 77 22.60 9.96 6.65
CA GLU A 77 23.06 9.12 7.79
C GLU A 77 21.91 8.56 8.64
N ASN A 78 20.82 9.31 8.65
CA ASN A 78 19.66 9.16 9.48
C ASN A 78 18.43 8.64 8.71
N ALA A 79 18.60 8.21 7.46
CA ALA A 79 17.52 7.65 6.65
C ALA A 79 17.32 6.16 6.97
N GLU A 80 16.15 5.83 7.49
CA GLU A 80 15.76 4.44 7.77
C GLU A 80 14.49 4.02 7.03
N SER A 81 13.88 4.91 6.23
CA SER A 81 12.65 4.61 5.50
C SER A 81 12.54 5.38 4.19
N THR A 82 11.65 4.93 3.31
CA THR A 82 11.23 5.65 2.09
C THR A 82 10.74 7.07 2.36
N LYS A 83 10.27 7.36 3.58
CA LYS A 83 9.86 8.71 3.99
C LYS A 83 11.04 9.68 4.10
N ASP A 84 12.24 9.17 4.41
CA ASP A 84 13.43 9.98 4.66
C ASP A 84 14.19 10.35 3.37
N ILE A 85 13.85 9.72 2.24
CA ILE A 85 14.59 9.85 0.97
C ILE A 85 13.65 10.06 -0.23
N PRO A 86 14.12 10.71 -1.30
CA PRO A 86 13.42 10.71 -2.59
C PRO A 86 13.43 9.33 -3.27
N LEU A 87 12.49 9.09 -4.18
CA LEU A 87 12.28 7.80 -4.85
C LEU A 87 13.54 7.26 -5.55
N HIS A 88 14.32 8.13 -6.18
CA HIS A 88 15.55 7.73 -6.89
C HIS A 88 16.66 7.21 -5.96
N LEU A 89 16.56 7.43 -4.64
CA LEU A 89 17.51 6.92 -3.64
C LEU A 89 17.04 5.63 -2.95
N VAL A 90 15.81 5.18 -3.20
CA VAL A 90 15.30 3.88 -2.70
C VAL A 90 16.22 2.69 -3.00
N PRO A 91 16.93 2.62 -4.15
CA PRO A 91 17.88 1.55 -4.41
C PRO A 91 18.98 1.44 -3.33
N TYR A 92 19.55 2.56 -2.87
CA TYR A 92 20.55 2.57 -1.80
C TYR A 92 19.96 2.16 -0.44
N LEU A 93 18.69 2.48 -0.16
CA LEU A 93 17.99 1.97 1.02
C LEU A 93 17.81 0.44 0.96
N MET A 94 17.61 -0.14 -0.22
CA MET A 94 17.58 -1.60 -0.39
C MET A 94 18.96 -2.23 -0.12
N MET A 95 20.05 -1.57 -0.53
CA MET A 95 21.41 -2.02 -0.17
C MET A 95 21.63 -1.98 1.33
N ALA A 96 21.17 -0.93 2.01
CA ALA A 96 21.23 -0.84 3.47
C ALA A 96 20.42 -1.96 4.13
N TYR A 97 19.24 -2.26 3.58
CA TYR A 97 18.37 -3.36 4.05
C TYR A 97 19.03 -4.74 3.90
N ASP A 98 19.87 -4.96 2.89
CA ASP A 98 20.62 -6.21 2.74
C ASP A 98 21.61 -6.45 3.88
N GLY A 99 22.15 -5.38 4.46
CA GLY A 99 22.99 -5.46 5.64
C GLY A 99 22.23 -5.92 6.91
N LEU A 100 20.90 -6.05 6.87
CA LEU A 100 20.12 -6.69 7.93
C LEU A 100 20.18 -8.23 7.90
N GLN A 101 20.81 -8.83 6.89
CA GLN A 101 20.90 -10.30 6.74
C GLN A 101 21.46 -11.00 7.97
N GLU A 102 22.65 -10.58 8.42
CA GLU A 102 23.34 -11.17 9.56
C GLU A 102 22.58 -10.96 10.89
N PRO A 103 22.17 -9.72 11.27
CA PRO A 103 21.45 -9.53 12.53
C PRO A 103 20.08 -10.22 12.53
N LEU A 104 19.36 -10.30 11.40
CA LEU A 104 18.13 -11.07 11.34
C LEU A 104 18.40 -12.58 11.50
N SER A 105 19.44 -13.11 10.84
CA SER A 105 19.79 -14.53 10.94
C SER A 105 20.04 -14.96 12.38
N ARG A 106 20.81 -14.16 13.15
CA ARG A 106 21.07 -14.40 14.57
C ARG A 106 19.79 -14.35 15.41
N PHE A 107 18.91 -13.40 15.12
CA PHE A 107 17.61 -13.31 15.79
C PHE A 107 16.76 -14.56 15.52
N LEU A 108 16.68 -15.03 14.27
CA LEU A 108 15.92 -16.21 13.90
C LEU A 108 16.49 -17.48 14.53
N GLU A 109 17.82 -17.62 14.57
CA GLU A 109 18.50 -18.72 15.27
C GLU A 109 18.18 -18.75 16.76
N THR A 110 18.26 -17.59 17.42
CA THR A 110 18.08 -17.48 18.88
C THR A 110 16.61 -17.63 19.29
N SER A 111 15.71 -17.02 18.54
CA SER A 111 14.29 -16.92 18.91
C SER A 111 13.42 -18.03 18.32
N SER A 112 13.93 -18.75 17.31
CA SER A 112 13.31 -19.93 16.68
C SER A 112 11.79 -19.79 16.46
N PRO A 113 11.33 -18.76 15.73
CA PRO A 113 9.90 -18.58 15.45
C PRO A 113 9.36 -19.72 14.59
N ASP A 114 8.09 -20.08 14.75
CA ASP A 114 7.40 -21.07 13.91
C ASP A 114 7.23 -20.55 12.47
N TRP A 115 7.04 -19.22 12.33
CA TRP A 115 6.84 -18.53 11.07
C TRP A 115 7.64 -17.22 11.00
N ILE A 116 8.17 -16.93 9.81
CA ILE A 116 8.50 -15.56 9.41
C ILE A 116 7.52 -15.07 8.34
N ILE A 117 6.81 -14.00 8.67
CA ILE A 117 5.93 -13.27 7.78
C ILE A 117 6.75 -12.11 7.21
N HIS A 118 7.00 -12.12 5.91
CA HIS A 118 7.95 -11.23 5.26
C HIS A 118 7.36 -10.49 4.07
N ASP A 119 8.04 -9.41 3.70
CA ASP A 119 7.73 -8.60 2.52
C ASP A 119 8.58 -9.01 1.30
N PHE A 120 8.60 -8.16 0.27
CA PHE A 120 9.28 -8.44 -1.01
C PHE A 120 10.79 -8.21 -0.99
N ALA A 121 11.30 -7.39 -0.05
CA ALA A 121 12.69 -6.93 -0.08
C ALA A 121 13.79 -7.95 0.30
N PRO A 122 13.61 -8.85 1.30
CA PRO A 122 14.69 -9.66 1.87
C PRO A 122 15.05 -10.90 1.03
N HIS A 123 15.49 -10.71 -0.23
CA HIS A 123 15.78 -11.80 -1.18
C HIS A 123 16.74 -12.89 -0.66
N TRP A 124 17.55 -12.59 0.36
CA TRP A 124 18.48 -13.50 1.04
C TRP A 124 17.83 -14.36 2.14
N LEU A 125 16.59 -14.08 2.54
CA LEU A 125 15.90 -14.77 3.64
C LEU A 125 15.56 -16.25 3.37
N PRO A 126 15.11 -16.66 2.16
CA PRO A 126 14.67 -18.03 1.94
C PRO A 126 15.67 -19.14 2.31
N PRO A 127 16.96 -19.08 1.90
CA PRO A 127 17.93 -20.10 2.32
C PRO A 127 18.18 -20.10 3.84
N ILE A 128 18.05 -18.95 4.51
CA ILE A 128 18.20 -18.84 5.97
C ILE A 128 17.02 -19.51 6.67
N ALA A 129 15.79 -19.18 6.27
CA ALA A 129 14.60 -19.80 6.84
C ALA A 129 14.59 -21.32 6.60
N ALA A 130 14.97 -21.79 5.41
CA ALA A 130 15.08 -23.21 5.10
C ALA A 130 16.10 -23.93 5.99
N ARG A 131 17.30 -23.36 6.18
CA ARG A 131 18.35 -23.91 7.06
C ARG A 131 17.89 -24.02 8.51
N LEU A 132 17.08 -23.07 8.97
CA LEU A 132 16.58 -23.03 10.34
C LEU A 132 15.27 -23.80 10.54
N GLY A 133 14.68 -24.35 9.46
CA GLY A 133 13.40 -25.04 9.50
C GLY A 133 12.20 -24.13 9.81
N ILE A 134 12.32 -22.83 9.52
CA ILE A 134 11.29 -21.82 9.77
C ILE A 134 10.33 -21.75 8.57
N SER A 135 9.02 -21.73 8.84
CA SER A 135 8.00 -21.59 7.79
C SER A 135 7.90 -20.14 7.32
N GLN A 136 7.62 -19.92 6.04
CA GLN A 136 7.61 -18.60 5.42
C GLN A 136 6.23 -18.24 4.90
N ALA A 137 5.75 -17.04 5.24
CA ALA A 137 4.56 -16.48 4.65
C ALA A 137 4.87 -15.11 4.02
N PHE A 138 4.57 -14.96 2.73
CA PHE A 138 4.70 -13.70 2.03
C PHE A 138 3.44 -12.87 2.27
N PHE A 139 3.57 -11.74 2.96
CA PHE A 139 2.46 -10.82 3.15
C PHE A 139 2.51 -9.69 2.11
N TYR A 140 1.62 -9.78 1.13
CA TYR A 140 1.47 -8.76 0.09
C TYR A 140 0.46 -7.69 0.54
N VAL A 141 0.97 -6.47 0.78
CA VAL A 141 0.18 -5.33 1.31
C VAL A 141 -0.64 -4.57 0.25
N SER A 142 -0.72 -5.10 -0.97
CA SER A 142 -1.43 -4.50 -2.11
C SER A 142 -2.55 -5.39 -2.65
N SER A 143 -3.16 -4.99 -3.76
CA SER A 143 -4.32 -5.67 -4.37
C SER A 143 -4.00 -7.05 -4.97
N SER A 144 -4.97 -7.97 -4.96
CA SER A 144 -4.82 -9.26 -5.66
C SER A 144 -4.67 -9.09 -7.16
N SER A 145 -5.35 -8.09 -7.74
CA SER A 145 -5.26 -7.82 -9.17
C SER A 145 -3.84 -7.42 -9.61
N SER A 146 -3.13 -6.60 -8.84
CA SER A 146 -1.74 -6.22 -9.15
C SER A 146 -0.77 -7.40 -9.05
N LEU A 147 -0.99 -8.32 -8.12
CA LEU A 147 -0.17 -9.52 -7.97
C LEU A 147 -0.40 -10.52 -9.11
N CYS A 148 -1.67 -10.79 -9.47
CA CYS A 148 -2.01 -11.58 -10.65
C CYS A 148 -1.49 -10.94 -11.94
N PHE A 149 -1.51 -9.60 -12.01
CA PHE A 149 -0.97 -8.88 -13.14
C PHE A 149 0.54 -9.10 -13.29
N ALA A 150 1.31 -9.12 -12.20
CA ALA A 150 2.74 -9.46 -12.26
C ALA A 150 2.95 -10.84 -12.90
N GLY A 151 2.13 -11.82 -12.50
CA GLY A 151 2.10 -13.16 -13.10
C GLY A 151 2.73 -14.24 -12.22
N PRO A 152 2.66 -15.50 -12.65
CA PRO A 152 3.20 -16.62 -11.88
C PRO A 152 4.74 -16.61 -11.90
N PRO A 153 5.39 -17.03 -10.79
CA PRO A 153 6.85 -17.18 -10.68
C PRO A 153 7.54 -17.79 -11.90
N GLN A 154 6.93 -18.82 -12.48
CA GLN A 154 7.53 -19.65 -13.52
C GLN A 154 7.55 -18.97 -14.90
N LYS A 155 6.68 -17.99 -15.16
CA LYS A 155 6.54 -17.33 -16.48
C LYS A 155 7.27 -16.00 -16.59
N LEU A 156 8.06 -15.66 -15.57
CA LEU A 156 8.76 -14.38 -15.48
C LEU A 156 10.27 -14.58 -15.75
N PRO A 157 10.88 -13.67 -16.54
CA PRO A 157 12.19 -13.88 -17.17
C PRO A 157 13.36 -14.06 -16.18
N LEU A 158 13.18 -13.70 -14.90
CA LEU A 158 14.21 -13.71 -13.86
C LEU A 158 14.07 -14.86 -12.85
N SER A 159 13.14 -15.81 -13.03
CA SER A 159 13.15 -17.00 -12.18
C SER A 159 14.46 -17.78 -12.40
N ALA A 160 15.12 -18.21 -11.32
CA ALA A 160 16.33 -19.04 -11.42
C ALA A 160 16.08 -20.33 -12.24
N SER A 161 14.81 -20.74 -12.39
CA SER A 161 14.35 -21.82 -13.27
C SER A 161 14.32 -21.47 -14.76
N SER A 162 14.22 -20.20 -15.17
CA SER A 162 14.20 -19.82 -16.60
C SER A 162 15.53 -20.10 -17.32
N LYS A 163 16.63 -20.26 -16.56
CA LYS A 163 17.92 -20.69 -17.10
C LYS A 163 17.99 -22.19 -17.44
N THR A 164 16.99 -22.99 -17.08
CA THR A 164 17.00 -24.44 -17.34
C THR A 164 16.41 -24.84 -18.69
N THR A 165 15.76 -23.92 -19.39
CA THR A 165 15.22 -24.15 -20.74
C THR A 165 15.72 -23.06 -21.68
N ASN A 166 16.54 -23.43 -22.66
CA ASN A 166 17.05 -22.51 -23.71
C ASN A 166 15.96 -22.00 -24.68
N GLU A 167 14.68 -22.28 -24.41
CA GLU A 167 13.56 -21.78 -25.21
C GLU A 167 12.88 -20.62 -24.48
N PRO A 168 12.75 -19.44 -25.12
CA PRO A 168 12.03 -18.32 -24.52
C PRO A 168 10.55 -18.68 -24.36
N ASP A 169 10.01 -18.55 -23.14
CA ASP A 169 8.57 -18.73 -22.90
C ASP A 169 7.79 -17.75 -23.80
N PRO A 170 6.94 -18.23 -24.72
CA PRO A 170 6.17 -17.38 -25.63
C PRO A 170 5.16 -16.48 -24.90
N ASN A 171 4.94 -16.70 -23.59
CA ASN A 171 4.12 -15.86 -22.73
C ASN A 171 4.92 -14.94 -21.80
N ALA A 172 6.25 -14.90 -21.92
CA ALA A 172 7.09 -14.01 -21.13
C ALA A 172 6.77 -12.53 -21.43
N ARG A 173 6.53 -11.76 -20.37
CA ARG A 173 6.22 -10.32 -20.48
C ARG A 173 7.49 -9.50 -20.35
N THR A 174 8.23 -9.33 -21.45
CA THR A 174 9.53 -8.61 -21.48
C THR A 174 9.50 -7.28 -22.20
N LYS A 175 8.47 -6.99 -22.99
CA LYS A 175 8.36 -5.79 -23.80
C LYS A 175 7.25 -4.89 -23.31
N LEU A 176 7.37 -3.59 -23.56
CA LEU A 176 6.42 -2.58 -23.12
C LEU A 176 4.98 -2.91 -23.54
N GLU A 177 4.77 -3.37 -24.77
CA GLU A 177 3.44 -3.71 -25.29
C GLU A 177 2.74 -4.83 -24.50
N HIS A 178 3.50 -5.68 -23.80
CA HIS A 178 2.93 -6.73 -22.96
C HIS A 178 2.29 -6.19 -21.68
N PHE A 179 2.62 -4.95 -21.30
CA PHE A 179 2.21 -4.31 -20.04
C PHE A 179 1.05 -3.34 -20.19
N ILE A 180 0.71 -2.96 -21.43
CA ILE A 180 -0.43 -2.08 -21.75
C ILE A 180 -1.72 -2.82 -22.09
N VAL A 181 -1.73 -4.14 -21.86
CA VAL A 181 -2.88 -5.02 -22.05
C VAL A 181 -3.00 -5.99 -20.87
N PRO A 182 -4.22 -6.50 -20.57
CA PRO A 182 -4.39 -7.57 -19.61
C PRO A 182 -3.54 -8.80 -19.96
N PRO A 183 -2.90 -9.46 -18.98
CA PRO A 183 -2.11 -10.66 -19.24
C PRO A 183 -2.97 -11.80 -19.79
N LYS A 184 -2.40 -12.61 -20.69
CA LYS A 184 -3.10 -13.75 -21.32
C LYS A 184 -3.60 -14.82 -20.34
N TRP A 185 -3.04 -14.89 -19.14
CA TRP A 185 -3.47 -15.83 -18.10
C TRP A 185 -4.66 -15.33 -17.28
N VAL A 186 -5.15 -14.12 -17.52
CA VAL A 186 -6.39 -13.63 -16.91
C VAL A 186 -7.57 -14.11 -17.76
N PRO A 187 -8.41 -15.03 -17.28
CA PRO A 187 -9.43 -15.68 -18.11
C PRO A 187 -10.75 -14.89 -18.20
N PHE A 188 -10.84 -13.75 -17.53
CA PHE A 188 -12.04 -12.91 -17.46
C PHE A 188 -11.78 -11.51 -18.04
N PRO A 189 -12.83 -10.82 -18.55
CA PRO A 189 -12.69 -9.46 -19.07
C PRO A 189 -12.24 -8.50 -17.96
N THR A 190 -11.18 -7.75 -18.20
CA THR A 190 -10.72 -6.71 -17.28
C THR A 190 -10.05 -5.58 -18.03
N LYS A 191 -10.04 -4.40 -17.42
CA LYS A 191 -9.27 -3.24 -17.85
C LYS A 191 -7.94 -3.09 -17.11
N VAL A 192 -7.62 -3.97 -16.15
CA VAL A 192 -6.39 -3.87 -15.35
C VAL A 192 -5.16 -4.09 -16.22
N ALA A 193 -4.55 -2.98 -16.60
CA ALA A 193 -3.29 -2.87 -17.32
C ALA A 193 -2.70 -1.47 -17.11
N TYR A 194 -1.41 -1.32 -17.42
CA TYR A 194 -0.79 0.01 -17.40
C TYR A 194 -1.22 0.83 -18.61
N ARG A 195 -1.24 2.15 -18.47
CA ARG A 195 -1.18 3.06 -19.60
C ARG A 195 0.24 3.12 -20.18
N LEU A 196 0.37 3.62 -21.40
CA LEU A 196 1.66 3.66 -22.10
C LEU A 196 2.74 4.41 -21.30
N TYR A 197 2.43 5.61 -20.80
CA TYR A 197 3.37 6.39 -19.97
C TYR A 197 3.75 5.68 -18.65
N GLU A 198 2.82 4.94 -18.02
CA GLU A 198 3.08 4.18 -16.79
C GLU A 198 4.04 3.01 -17.08
N ALA A 199 3.83 2.31 -18.20
CA ALA A 199 4.71 1.24 -18.65
C ALA A 199 6.10 1.76 -19.02
N LYS A 200 6.22 2.90 -19.72
CA LYS A 200 7.52 3.55 -20.00
C LYS A 200 8.30 3.84 -18.71
N LYS A 201 7.64 4.49 -17.74
CA LYS A 201 8.22 4.83 -16.44
C LYS A 201 8.67 3.59 -15.65
N MET A 202 7.91 2.50 -15.71
CA MET A 202 8.28 1.23 -15.08
C MET A 202 9.58 0.65 -15.67
N PHE A 203 9.72 0.65 -16.99
CA PHE A 203 10.94 0.17 -17.67
C PHE A 203 12.15 1.06 -17.40
N GLU A 204 11.97 2.38 -17.37
CA GLU A 204 13.04 3.34 -17.03
C GLU A 204 13.56 3.14 -15.59
N ILE A 205 12.66 2.96 -14.63
CA ILE A 205 13.02 2.69 -13.23
C ILE A 205 13.79 1.38 -13.11
N HIS A 206 13.34 0.32 -13.79
CA HIS A 206 14.04 -0.97 -13.78
C HIS A 206 15.45 -0.86 -14.39
N ALA A 207 15.60 -0.14 -15.50
CA ALA A 207 16.90 0.10 -16.12
C ALA A 207 17.86 0.84 -15.16
N GLY A 208 17.41 1.93 -14.53
CA GLY A 208 18.23 2.71 -13.61
C GLY A 208 18.61 1.99 -12.31
N MET A 209 17.78 1.06 -11.83
CA MET A 209 18.11 0.23 -10.64
C MET A 209 19.29 -0.69 -10.91
N ASN A 210 19.32 -1.35 -12.07
CA ASN A 210 20.41 -2.24 -12.46
C ASN A 210 21.77 -1.52 -12.50
N ASP A 211 21.79 -0.27 -12.95
CA ASP A 211 23.01 0.54 -13.02
C ASP A 211 23.52 1.00 -11.64
N SER A 212 22.64 1.10 -10.64
CA SER A 212 23.00 1.53 -9.27
C SER A 212 23.68 0.45 -8.41
N GLY A 213 23.75 -0.79 -8.91
CA GLY A 213 24.25 -1.94 -8.13
C GLY A 213 23.32 -2.40 -7.00
N ALA A 214 22.25 -1.66 -6.71
CA ALA A 214 21.18 -2.12 -5.84
C ALA A 214 20.41 -3.24 -6.54
N GLY A 215 20.35 -4.43 -5.92
CA GLY A 215 19.66 -5.58 -6.51
C GLY A 215 18.24 -5.23 -6.99
N ASP A 216 17.91 -5.69 -8.19
CA ASP A 216 16.67 -5.40 -8.92
C ASP A 216 15.41 -5.63 -8.05
N MET A 217 14.55 -4.61 -7.95
CA MET A 217 13.29 -4.67 -7.21
C MET A 217 12.41 -5.83 -7.70
N LEU A 218 12.40 -6.07 -9.01
CA LEU A 218 11.69 -7.21 -9.60
C LEU A 218 12.33 -8.52 -9.14
N PHE A 219 13.66 -8.67 -9.24
CA PHE A 219 14.37 -9.84 -8.71
C PHE A 219 14.06 -10.13 -7.23
N ARG A 220 14.07 -9.12 -6.36
CA ARG A 220 13.77 -9.28 -4.92
C ARG A 220 12.36 -9.80 -4.72
N PHE A 221 11.40 -9.11 -5.33
CA PHE A 221 9.99 -9.48 -5.29
C PHE A 221 9.79 -10.91 -5.79
N MET A 222 10.36 -11.25 -6.94
CA MET A 222 10.26 -12.57 -7.52
C MET A 222 10.87 -13.65 -6.65
N THR A 223 12.03 -13.40 -6.06
CA THR A 223 12.70 -14.35 -5.16
C THR A 223 11.84 -14.65 -3.95
N MET A 224 11.30 -13.62 -3.28
CA MET A 224 10.47 -13.80 -2.10
C MET A 224 9.11 -14.43 -2.43
N TYR A 225 8.50 -13.99 -3.53
CA TYR A 225 7.23 -14.52 -3.99
C TYR A 225 7.30 -15.99 -4.40
N SER A 226 8.44 -16.43 -4.97
CA SER A 226 8.64 -17.81 -5.41
C SER A 226 9.08 -18.76 -4.28
N SER A 227 9.53 -18.22 -3.14
CA SER A 227 10.23 -18.99 -2.10
C SER A 227 9.50 -19.01 -0.77
N THR A 228 8.17 -18.99 -0.81
CA THR A 228 7.29 -18.92 0.36
C THR A 228 6.38 -20.15 0.45
N ASP A 229 5.92 -20.48 1.67
CA ASP A 229 5.02 -21.61 1.89
C ASP A 229 3.54 -21.19 1.81
N VAL A 230 3.25 -19.90 2.06
CA VAL A 230 1.91 -19.30 2.06
C VAL A 230 1.97 -17.88 1.51
N VAL A 231 0.98 -17.48 0.71
CA VAL A 231 0.77 -16.06 0.33
C VAL A 231 -0.43 -15.51 1.08
N ALA A 232 -0.18 -14.51 1.92
CA ALA A 232 -1.21 -13.74 2.60
C ALA A 232 -1.36 -12.38 1.93
N ILE A 233 -2.60 -11.91 1.70
CA ILE A 233 -2.82 -10.70 0.91
C ILE A 233 -3.81 -9.74 1.57
N LYS A 234 -3.49 -8.44 1.54
CA LYS A 234 -4.33 -7.36 2.11
C LYS A 234 -5.54 -7.07 1.22
N THR A 235 -6.46 -8.02 1.11
CA THR A 235 -7.73 -7.87 0.39
C THR A 235 -8.80 -8.80 0.97
N CYS A 236 -9.99 -8.83 0.35
CA CYS A 236 -11.07 -9.72 0.71
C CYS A 236 -11.83 -10.25 -0.52
N MET A 237 -12.54 -11.37 -0.35
CA MET A 237 -13.31 -12.00 -1.43
C MET A 237 -14.40 -11.08 -1.98
N GLU A 238 -15.00 -10.25 -1.12
CA GLU A 238 -16.07 -9.35 -1.51
C GLU A 238 -15.63 -8.27 -2.50
N VAL A 239 -14.34 -7.96 -2.57
CA VAL A 239 -13.77 -6.94 -3.47
C VAL A 239 -13.06 -7.59 -4.66
N GLU A 240 -12.28 -8.66 -4.44
CA GLU A 240 -11.36 -9.22 -5.43
C GLU A 240 -11.49 -10.74 -5.65
N ALA A 241 -12.68 -11.36 -5.47
CA ALA A 241 -12.87 -12.81 -5.60
C ALA A 241 -12.26 -13.45 -6.87
N GLU A 242 -12.51 -12.88 -8.06
CA GLU A 242 -12.01 -13.42 -9.35
C GLU A 242 -10.47 -13.43 -9.39
N TRP A 243 -9.85 -12.37 -8.86
CA TRP A 243 -8.40 -12.24 -8.77
C TRP A 243 -7.80 -13.17 -7.72
N LEU A 244 -8.44 -13.31 -6.56
CA LEU A 244 -7.99 -14.20 -5.49
C LEU A 244 -8.03 -15.67 -5.92
N ASN A 245 -9.09 -16.08 -6.61
CA ASN A 245 -9.21 -17.43 -7.16
C ASN A 245 -8.12 -17.69 -8.20
N LEU A 246 -7.94 -16.76 -9.15
CA LEU A 246 -6.88 -16.85 -10.15
C LEU A 246 -5.49 -16.92 -9.50
N LEU A 247 -5.23 -16.14 -8.44
CA LEU A 247 -3.95 -16.16 -7.75
C LEU A 247 -3.65 -17.54 -7.14
N GLY A 248 -4.65 -18.19 -6.54
CA GLY A 248 -4.52 -19.56 -6.03
C GLY A 248 -4.20 -20.57 -7.14
N GLU A 249 -4.85 -20.42 -8.31
CA GLU A 249 -4.57 -21.26 -9.49
C GLU A 249 -3.17 -21.03 -10.06
N LEU A 250 -2.69 -19.78 -10.08
CA LEU A 250 -1.38 -19.42 -10.63
C LEU A 250 -0.22 -19.90 -9.75
N LEU A 251 -0.42 -19.95 -8.43
CA LEU A 251 0.65 -20.20 -7.47
C LEU A 251 0.77 -21.65 -7.01
N HIS A 252 -0.34 -22.40 -7.01
CA HIS A 252 -0.39 -23.77 -6.49
C HIS A 252 0.08 -23.92 -5.03
N ILE A 253 0.11 -22.83 -4.27
CA ILE A 253 0.34 -22.79 -2.81
C ILE A 253 -0.85 -22.07 -2.15
N PRO A 254 -1.06 -22.24 -0.82
CA PRO A 254 -2.15 -21.57 -0.14
C PRO A 254 -2.09 -20.05 -0.29
N VAL A 255 -3.18 -19.48 -0.81
CA VAL A 255 -3.41 -18.03 -0.90
C VAL A 255 -4.55 -17.67 0.04
N VAL A 256 -4.32 -16.71 0.93
CA VAL A 256 -5.28 -16.34 1.96
C VAL A 256 -5.47 -14.82 2.07
N PRO A 257 -6.71 -14.32 1.88
CA PRO A 257 -7.00 -12.92 2.15
C PRO A 257 -6.97 -12.64 3.67
N LEU A 258 -6.36 -11.53 4.04
CA LEU A 258 -6.22 -11.03 5.43
C LEU A 258 -7.29 -10.02 5.81
N GLY A 259 -8.21 -9.73 4.89
CA GLY A 259 -9.03 -8.53 4.98
C GLY A 259 -8.23 -7.30 4.53
N LEU A 260 -8.89 -6.15 4.52
CA LEU A 260 -8.31 -4.89 4.06
C LEU A 260 -7.55 -4.15 5.17
N LEU A 261 -7.66 -4.59 6.43
CA LEU A 261 -7.01 -3.98 7.60
C LEU A 261 -7.26 -2.46 7.64
N PRO A 262 -8.53 -1.99 7.66
CA PRO A 262 -8.80 -0.56 7.77
C PRO A 262 -8.23 -0.03 9.09
N PRO A 263 -7.69 1.20 9.12
CA PRO A 263 -7.19 1.77 10.35
C PRO A 263 -8.32 1.89 11.36
N LEU A 264 -8.02 1.49 12.59
CA LEU A 264 -8.91 1.71 13.71
C LEU A 264 -8.85 3.20 14.12
N PRO A 265 -9.90 3.72 14.76
CA PRO A 265 -9.83 5.02 15.44
C PRO A 265 -8.60 5.02 16.35
N GLN A 266 -7.68 5.96 16.17
CA GLN A 266 -6.55 6.10 17.09
C GLN A 266 -7.08 6.62 18.43
N GLU A 267 -7.13 5.76 19.45
CA GLU A 267 -7.30 6.20 20.83
C GLU A 267 -6.00 6.87 21.29
N GLY A 268 -6.04 8.17 21.61
CA GLY A 268 -5.02 8.80 22.45
C GLY A 268 -3.93 9.62 21.76
N ASN A 269 -4.25 10.37 20.70
CA ASN A 269 -3.48 11.59 20.38
C ASN A 269 -4.32 12.84 20.66
N ASP A 270 -4.87 12.90 21.88
CA ASP A 270 -5.54 14.06 22.48
C ASP A 270 -4.51 15.16 22.85
N SER A 271 -3.62 15.51 21.93
CA SER A 271 -2.91 16.78 22.05
C SER A 271 -3.94 17.88 21.77
N LYS A 272 -4.58 18.43 22.82
CA LYS A 272 -5.47 19.62 22.82
C LYS A 272 -5.94 20.01 21.40
N ASP A 273 -7.10 19.49 21.01
CA ASP A 273 -7.59 19.29 19.63
C ASP A 273 -7.89 20.58 18.82
N SER A 274 -7.19 21.69 19.05
CA SER A 274 -7.44 22.98 18.38
C SER A 274 -7.35 22.89 16.84
N THR A 275 -6.55 21.95 16.34
CA THR A 275 -6.47 21.65 14.90
C THR A 275 -7.76 21.00 14.39
N TRP A 276 -8.28 19.99 15.08
CA TRP A 276 -9.54 19.36 14.68
C TRP A 276 -10.72 20.31 14.85
N ASP A 277 -10.75 21.12 15.92
CA ASP A 277 -11.79 22.13 16.14
C ASP A 277 -11.88 23.08 14.95
N THR A 278 -10.74 23.60 14.48
CA THR A 278 -10.68 24.48 13.29
C THR A 278 -11.17 23.79 12.02
N ILE A 279 -10.78 22.54 11.81
CA ILE A 279 -11.14 21.75 10.61
C ILE A 279 -12.64 21.41 10.62
N SER A 280 -13.14 20.90 11.74
CA SER A 280 -14.55 20.53 11.93
C SER A 280 -15.47 21.73 11.79
N GLU A 281 -15.15 22.88 12.41
CA GLU A 281 -15.95 24.12 12.27
C GLU A 281 -16.13 24.56 10.81
N TRP A 282 -15.13 24.32 9.96
CA TRP A 282 -15.25 24.63 8.53
C TRP A 282 -16.08 23.58 7.80
N LEU A 283 -15.89 22.30 8.12
CA LEU A 283 -16.60 21.17 7.52
C LEU A 283 -18.10 21.17 7.88
N ASP A 284 -18.46 21.58 9.10
CA ASP A 284 -19.84 21.72 9.60
C ASP A 284 -20.65 22.76 8.83
N LYS A 285 -19.97 23.76 8.24
CA LYS A 285 -20.60 24.80 7.42
C LYS A 285 -20.88 24.36 5.99
N LYS A 286 -20.57 23.11 5.62
CA LYS A 286 -20.70 22.58 4.26
C LYS A 286 -21.88 21.64 4.17
N GLU A 287 -22.51 21.62 2.99
CA GLU A 287 -23.59 20.68 2.70
C GLU A 287 -23.08 19.23 2.78
N LYS A 288 -23.95 18.32 3.21
CA LYS A 288 -23.65 16.90 3.31
C LYS A 288 -23.13 16.33 1.98
N GLY A 289 -22.00 15.62 2.03
CA GLY A 289 -21.38 15.01 0.85
C GLY A 289 -20.92 15.98 -0.24
N SER A 290 -20.75 17.27 0.06
CA SER A 290 -20.36 18.29 -0.93
C SER A 290 -18.85 18.53 -1.02
N VAL A 291 -18.10 18.22 0.03
CA VAL A 291 -16.66 18.47 0.13
C VAL A 291 -15.87 17.37 -0.56
N VAL A 292 -14.90 17.79 -1.37
CA VAL A 292 -13.84 16.94 -1.90
C VAL A 292 -12.64 17.00 -0.97
N TYR A 293 -12.27 15.86 -0.39
CA TYR A 293 -11.00 15.74 0.32
C TYR A 293 -9.87 15.44 -0.68
N VAL A 294 -8.74 16.13 -0.61
CA VAL A 294 -7.59 15.90 -1.50
C VAL A 294 -6.43 15.41 -0.66
N ALA A 295 -6.03 14.15 -0.89
CA ALA A 295 -4.92 13.51 -0.18
C ALA A 295 -4.14 12.57 -1.11
N LEU A 296 -2.94 13.00 -1.49
CA LEU A 296 -2.04 12.24 -2.35
C LEU A 296 -1.07 11.34 -1.56
N GLY A 297 -1.25 11.24 -0.25
CA GLY A 297 -0.35 10.46 0.62
C GLY A 297 0.97 11.17 0.92
N SER A 298 1.78 10.56 1.79
CA SER A 298 3.05 11.16 2.24
C SER A 298 4.23 10.89 1.31
N GLU A 299 4.12 9.88 0.43
CA GLU A 299 5.22 9.42 -0.42
C GLU A 299 5.17 9.99 -1.84
N VAL A 300 3.99 10.39 -2.31
CA VAL A 300 3.83 11.01 -3.62
C VAL A 300 4.35 12.44 -3.58
N ARG A 301 5.20 12.78 -4.55
CA ARG A 301 5.71 14.13 -4.79
C ARG A 301 5.34 14.53 -6.22
N PRO A 302 4.18 15.18 -6.43
CA PRO A 302 3.80 15.65 -7.75
C PRO A 302 4.77 16.74 -8.22
N SER A 303 4.94 16.90 -9.53
CA SER A 303 5.71 18.02 -10.09
C SER A 303 5.02 19.35 -9.78
N GLN A 304 5.75 20.46 -9.90
CA GLN A 304 5.15 21.80 -9.73
C GLN A 304 4.07 22.08 -10.80
N GLU A 305 4.22 21.49 -11.99
CA GLU A 305 3.22 21.54 -13.07
C GLU A 305 1.96 20.77 -12.67
N ASP A 306 2.08 19.52 -12.21
CA ASP A 306 0.95 18.70 -11.74
C ASP A 306 0.21 19.38 -10.56
N LEU A 307 0.95 20.01 -9.64
CA LEU A 307 0.38 20.77 -8.52
C LEU A 307 -0.42 21.98 -9.00
N ASN A 308 0.09 22.70 -10.01
CA ASN A 308 -0.59 23.86 -10.58
C ASN A 308 -1.88 23.44 -11.28
N GLU A 309 -1.84 22.40 -12.11
CA GLU A 309 -3.01 21.89 -12.83
C GLU A 309 -4.08 21.35 -11.86
N LEU A 310 -3.66 20.66 -10.78
CA LEU A 310 -4.57 20.22 -9.72
C LEU A 310 -5.21 21.41 -8.99
N ALA A 311 -4.42 22.41 -8.59
CA ALA A 311 -4.93 23.59 -7.90
C ALA A 311 -5.94 24.36 -8.78
N LEU A 312 -5.57 24.68 -10.01
CA LEU A 312 -6.45 25.38 -10.95
C LEU A 312 -7.70 24.57 -11.27
N GLY A 313 -7.59 23.24 -11.35
CA GLY A 313 -8.74 22.35 -11.53
C GLY A 313 -9.70 22.34 -10.34
N LEU A 314 -9.19 22.35 -9.11
CA LEU A 314 -9.98 22.51 -7.89
C LEU A 314 -10.72 23.86 -7.89
N GLU A 315 -10.01 24.95 -8.20
CA GLU A 315 -10.60 26.28 -8.32
C GLU A 315 -11.73 26.30 -9.35
N GLN A 316 -11.44 25.81 -10.56
CA GLN A 316 -12.35 25.79 -11.69
C GLN A 316 -13.56 24.89 -11.44
N SER A 317 -13.42 23.77 -10.71
CA SER A 317 -14.53 22.85 -10.39
C SER A 317 -15.71 23.54 -9.69
N ARG A 318 -15.43 24.63 -8.95
CA ARG A 318 -16.34 25.35 -8.05
C ARG A 318 -16.85 24.54 -6.84
N LEU A 319 -16.35 23.33 -6.64
CA LEU A 319 -16.73 22.51 -5.48
C LEU A 319 -16.02 22.99 -4.20
N PRO A 320 -16.61 22.74 -3.02
CA PRO A 320 -15.89 22.83 -1.76
C PRO A 320 -14.79 21.77 -1.69
N PHE A 321 -13.60 22.14 -1.19
CA PHE A 321 -12.50 21.17 -1.05
C PHE A 321 -11.69 21.39 0.22
N PHE A 322 -11.16 20.30 0.76
CA PHE A 322 -10.15 20.32 1.82
C PHE A 322 -8.92 19.59 1.29
N TRP A 323 -7.81 20.31 1.10
CA TRP A 323 -6.58 19.76 0.55
C TRP A 323 -5.51 19.67 1.61
N ALA A 324 -5.21 18.44 2.04
CA ALA A 324 -4.04 18.18 2.88
C ALA A 324 -2.78 18.13 1.98
N ILE A 325 -1.94 19.15 2.08
CA ILE A 325 -0.68 19.26 1.34
C ILE A 325 0.50 19.08 2.28
N ARG A 326 1.49 18.29 1.90
CA ARG A 326 2.71 18.17 2.71
C ARG A 326 3.65 19.33 2.37
N ASN A 327 3.99 20.16 3.35
CA ASN A 327 4.97 21.22 3.14
C ASN A 327 6.41 20.65 3.13
N LEU A 328 7.00 20.55 1.94
CA LEU A 328 8.29 19.88 1.73
C LEU A 328 9.51 20.67 2.23
N SER A 329 9.39 21.99 2.45
CA SER A 329 10.50 22.82 2.95
C SER A 329 10.82 22.58 4.43
N ALA A 330 9.85 22.11 5.21
CA ALA A 330 10.03 21.82 6.64
C ALA A 330 10.86 20.55 6.89
N ASP A 331 10.95 19.65 5.89
CA ASP A 331 11.64 18.36 6.00
C ASP A 331 13.10 18.42 5.46
N GLY A 332 13.59 19.60 5.07
CA GLY A 332 14.97 19.83 4.61
C GLY A 332 15.33 19.19 3.26
N ASN A 333 14.35 18.67 2.52
CA ASN A 333 14.58 17.77 1.37
C ASN A 333 13.67 18.06 0.16
N GLY A 334 13.53 19.34 -0.23
CA GLY A 334 12.87 19.73 -1.48
C GLY A 334 12.59 21.22 -1.63
N ASP A 335 12.27 21.64 -2.86
CA ASP A 335 11.77 22.99 -3.15
C ASP A 335 10.43 23.22 -2.46
N SER A 336 10.20 24.46 -2.00
CA SER A 336 8.92 24.88 -1.45
C SER A 336 7.82 24.66 -2.50
N ILE A 337 6.75 23.92 -2.15
CA ILE A 337 5.56 23.85 -3.00
C ILE A 337 4.97 25.26 -3.11
N LYS A 338 4.83 25.76 -4.34
CA LYS A 338 4.21 27.07 -4.59
C LYS A 338 2.84 26.84 -5.21
N LEU A 339 1.79 27.29 -4.53
CA LEU A 339 0.47 27.37 -5.14
C LEU A 339 0.42 28.50 -6.17
N PRO A 340 -0.47 28.43 -7.18
CA PRO A 340 -0.68 29.53 -8.11
C PRO A 340 -0.96 30.84 -7.37
N GLU A 341 -0.40 31.94 -7.87
CA GLU A 341 -0.53 33.26 -7.24
C GLU A 341 -2.01 33.58 -6.95
N GLY A 342 -2.32 33.98 -5.72
CA GLY A 342 -3.67 34.34 -5.28
C GLY A 342 -4.68 33.18 -5.16
N PHE A 343 -4.25 31.92 -5.28
CA PHE A 343 -5.14 30.75 -5.24
C PHE A 343 -5.99 30.67 -3.96
N GLU A 344 -5.37 30.82 -2.78
CA GLU A 344 -6.10 30.74 -1.50
C GLU A 344 -7.13 31.87 -1.35
N GLU A 345 -6.83 33.09 -1.80
CA GLU A 345 -7.78 34.20 -1.79
C GLU A 345 -8.94 33.97 -2.77
N ARG A 346 -8.69 33.46 -3.98
CA ARG A 346 -9.75 33.14 -4.96
C ARG A 346 -10.64 31.96 -4.53
N THR A 347 -10.12 31.07 -3.69
CA THR A 347 -10.85 29.90 -3.18
C THR A 347 -11.37 30.08 -1.76
N LYS A 348 -11.13 31.25 -1.14
CA LYS A 348 -11.54 31.59 0.22
C LYS A 348 -13.02 31.29 0.47
N GLY A 349 -13.28 30.64 1.61
CA GLY A 349 -14.62 30.20 2.00
C GLY A 349 -15.10 28.90 1.34
N ARG A 350 -14.56 28.49 0.18
CA ARG A 350 -14.86 27.19 -0.46
C ARG A 350 -13.74 26.16 -0.35
N GLY A 351 -12.49 26.60 -0.25
CA GLY A 351 -11.32 25.73 -0.16
C GLY A 351 -10.57 25.94 1.15
N ILE A 352 -9.97 24.87 1.67
CA ILE A 352 -8.86 24.93 2.63
C ILE A 352 -7.67 24.21 2.02
N VAL A 353 -6.49 24.83 2.10
CA VAL A 353 -5.21 24.15 1.95
C VAL A 353 -4.61 24.00 3.35
N TRP A 354 -4.30 22.76 3.73
CA TRP A 354 -3.80 22.43 5.06
C TRP A 354 -2.39 21.84 4.94
N SER A 355 -1.39 22.62 5.37
CA SER A 355 0.03 22.24 5.27
C SER A 355 0.56 21.44 6.46
N GLY A 356 -0.20 21.41 7.56
CA GLY A 356 0.14 20.67 8.78
C GLY A 356 -0.38 19.23 8.76
N TRP A 357 -0.24 18.54 9.89
CA TRP A 357 -0.87 17.24 10.07
C TRP A 357 -2.39 17.39 10.02
N ALA A 358 -3.06 16.56 9.21
CA ALA A 358 -4.50 16.50 9.09
C ALA A 358 -5.01 15.17 9.67
N PRO A 359 -6.03 15.18 10.55
CA PRO A 359 -6.62 13.95 11.08
C PRO A 359 -7.48 13.26 10.00
N GLN A 360 -6.82 12.59 9.05
CA GLN A 360 -7.44 12.01 7.85
C GLN A 360 -8.66 11.14 8.19
N TYR A 361 -8.56 10.28 9.21
CA TYR A 361 -9.68 9.45 9.66
C TYR A 361 -10.90 10.29 10.08
N LYS A 362 -10.71 11.38 10.84
CA LYS A 362 -11.79 12.26 11.28
C LYS A 362 -12.39 13.05 10.10
N ILE A 363 -11.55 13.52 9.17
CA ILE A 363 -12.00 14.24 7.97
C ILE A 363 -12.84 13.32 7.09
N LEU A 364 -12.35 12.11 6.79
CA LEU A 364 -13.10 11.12 6.02
C LEU A 364 -14.38 10.68 6.75
N GLY A 365 -14.40 10.65 8.08
CA GLY A 365 -15.62 10.37 8.84
C GLY A 365 -16.66 11.49 8.86
N HIS A 366 -16.32 12.69 8.38
CA HIS A 366 -17.21 13.85 8.45
C HIS A 366 -18.31 13.81 7.39
N GLU A 367 -19.55 14.12 7.77
CA GLU A 367 -20.71 13.96 6.87
C GLU A 367 -20.70 14.87 5.64
N SER A 368 -19.99 16.00 5.71
CA SER A 368 -19.85 16.93 4.59
C SER A 368 -18.89 16.44 3.51
N VAL A 369 -18.00 15.49 3.81
CA VAL A 369 -17.13 14.86 2.80
C VAL A 369 -17.96 13.89 1.98
N GLY A 370 -17.84 13.97 0.65
CA GLY A 370 -18.55 13.07 -0.27
C GLY A 370 -17.65 12.39 -1.29
N GLY A 371 -16.42 12.86 -1.46
CA GLY A 371 -15.46 12.29 -2.38
C GLY A 371 -14.02 12.62 -2.02
N ILE A 372 -13.10 11.85 -2.58
CA ILE A 372 -11.67 11.98 -2.35
C ILE A 372 -10.87 12.00 -3.66
N VAL A 373 -9.95 12.95 -3.81
CA VAL A 373 -8.86 12.84 -4.80
C VAL A 373 -7.74 12.05 -4.15
N THR A 374 -7.43 10.89 -4.72
CA THR A 374 -6.46 9.94 -4.17
C THR A 374 -5.43 9.52 -5.22
N HIS A 375 -4.22 9.29 -4.75
CA HIS A 375 -3.13 8.69 -5.52
C HIS A 375 -3.33 7.19 -5.78
N CYS A 376 -4.40 6.57 -5.28
CA CYS A 376 -4.72 5.15 -5.48
C CYS A 376 -3.75 4.18 -4.77
N GLY A 377 -3.05 4.62 -3.72
CA GLY A 377 -2.36 3.71 -2.82
C GLY A 377 -3.37 2.81 -2.08
N TRP A 378 -3.08 1.51 -1.99
CA TRP A 378 -4.05 0.51 -1.50
C TRP A 378 -4.50 0.74 -0.05
N GLY A 379 -3.60 1.30 0.78
CA GLY A 379 -3.92 1.80 2.12
C GLY A 379 -4.99 2.89 2.06
N SER A 380 -4.73 3.99 1.35
CA SER A 380 -5.67 5.11 1.22
C SER A 380 -7.01 4.72 0.56
N VAL A 381 -6.99 3.78 -0.39
CA VAL A 381 -8.21 3.21 -0.98
C VAL A 381 -9.07 2.54 0.08
N THR A 382 -8.46 1.68 0.92
CA THR A 382 -9.14 1.03 2.05
C THR A 382 -9.73 2.08 3.00
N GLU A 383 -8.92 3.08 3.37
CA GLU A 383 -9.31 4.12 4.32
C GLU A 383 -10.47 4.97 3.82
N SER A 384 -10.54 5.23 2.52
CA SER A 384 -11.56 6.10 1.94
C SER A 384 -12.87 5.38 1.72
N LEU A 385 -12.80 4.16 1.19
CA LEU A 385 -13.99 3.40 0.85
C LEU A 385 -14.77 2.93 2.08
N GLN A 386 -14.13 2.77 3.24
CA GLN A 386 -14.85 2.44 4.49
C GLN A 386 -15.92 3.50 4.85
N PHE A 387 -15.77 4.74 4.37
CA PHE A 387 -16.73 5.83 4.58
C PHE A 387 -17.67 6.07 3.37
N GLY A 388 -17.52 5.30 2.30
CA GLY A 388 -18.41 5.35 1.13
C GLY A 388 -18.24 6.57 0.23
N HIS A 389 -17.06 7.20 0.26
CA HIS A 389 -16.73 8.34 -0.58
C HIS A 389 -16.41 7.91 -2.01
N VAL A 390 -16.94 8.65 -2.99
CA VAL A 390 -16.54 8.44 -4.39
C VAL A 390 -15.08 8.82 -4.59
N MET A 391 -14.32 7.99 -5.29
CA MET A 391 -12.91 8.26 -5.53
C MET A 391 -12.69 8.97 -6.87
N ILE A 392 -11.85 9.99 -6.86
CA ILE A 392 -11.28 10.65 -8.02
C ILE A 392 -9.83 10.19 -8.08
N LEU A 393 -9.53 9.37 -9.09
CA LEU A 393 -8.31 8.57 -9.16
C LEU A 393 -7.24 9.37 -9.91
N LEU A 394 -6.09 9.57 -9.26
CA LEU A 394 -4.95 10.31 -9.80
C LEU A 394 -3.64 9.58 -9.47
N PRO A 395 -3.31 8.45 -10.13
CA PRO A 395 -2.11 7.66 -9.84
C PRO A 395 -0.83 8.42 -10.19
N PHE A 396 0.27 8.16 -9.48
CA PHE A 396 1.59 8.79 -9.69
C PHE A 396 2.76 7.78 -9.75
N ILE A 397 2.65 6.69 -8.98
CA ILE A 397 3.66 5.62 -8.89
C ILE A 397 3.10 4.36 -9.56
N ILE A 398 3.99 3.51 -10.07
CA ILE A 398 3.69 2.40 -10.99
C ILE A 398 2.44 1.61 -10.57
N GLU A 399 2.43 0.99 -9.38
CA GLU A 399 1.34 0.09 -8.96
C GLU A 399 -0.03 0.77 -8.85
N GLN A 400 -0.05 2.09 -8.63
CA GLN A 400 -1.28 2.87 -8.47
C GLN A 400 -2.10 2.91 -9.75
N GLY A 401 -1.45 2.85 -10.92
CA GLY A 401 -2.12 2.78 -12.22
C GLY A 401 -3.02 1.56 -12.36
N LEU A 402 -2.56 0.39 -11.88
CA LEU A 402 -3.36 -0.85 -11.87
C LEU A 402 -4.54 -0.74 -10.90
N HIS A 403 -4.32 -0.18 -9.71
CA HIS A 403 -5.40 0.06 -8.76
C HIS A 403 -6.46 0.99 -9.35
N ALA A 404 -6.06 2.06 -10.02
CA ALA A 404 -7.01 2.98 -10.65
C ALA A 404 -7.88 2.25 -11.70
N ARG A 405 -7.33 1.32 -12.49
CA ARG A 405 -8.13 0.51 -13.43
C ARG A 405 -9.12 -0.39 -12.70
N LEU A 406 -8.67 -1.07 -11.64
CA LEU A 406 -9.52 -1.94 -10.84
C LEU A 406 -10.68 -1.13 -10.22
N LEU A 407 -10.39 0.03 -9.65
CA LEU A 407 -11.39 0.86 -8.96
C LEU A 407 -12.42 1.47 -9.93
N GLU A 408 -12.00 1.85 -11.13
CA GLU A 408 -12.89 2.29 -12.19
C GLU A 408 -13.76 1.13 -12.71
N GLU A 409 -13.18 -0.06 -12.90
CA GLU A 409 -13.90 -1.29 -13.29
C GLU A 409 -14.96 -1.68 -12.25
N LYS A 410 -14.62 -1.58 -10.96
CA LYS A 410 -15.55 -1.79 -9.84
C LYS A 410 -16.53 -0.63 -9.64
N GLN A 411 -16.43 0.43 -10.45
CA GLN A 411 -17.28 1.62 -10.44
C GLN A 411 -17.29 2.34 -9.08
N VAL A 412 -16.23 2.28 -8.30
CA VAL A 412 -16.12 3.01 -7.02
C VAL A 412 -15.41 4.37 -7.17
N GLY A 413 -14.83 4.62 -8.34
CA GLY A 413 -14.19 5.89 -8.66
C GLY A 413 -14.07 6.15 -10.15
N VAL A 414 -13.61 7.35 -10.48
CA VAL A 414 -13.38 7.83 -11.84
C VAL A 414 -11.96 8.35 -11.94
N GLU A 415 -11.24 7.95 -12.98
CA GLU A 415 -9.89 8.48 -13.20
C GLU A 415 -9.91 9.84 -13.89
N ILE A 416 -9.03 10.74 -13.43
CA ILE A 416 -8.68 11.95 -14.17
C ILE A 416 -7.95 11.54 -15.46
N PRO A 417 -8.49 11.89 -16.64
CA PRO A 417 -7.83 11.58 -17.90
C PRO A 417 -6.45 12.21 -17.98
N ARG A 418 -5.47 11.43 -18.46
CA ARG A 418 -4.09 11.85 -18.69
C ARG A 418 -3.71 11.63 -20.15
N ASN A 419 -2.73 12.40 -20.63
CA ASN A 419 -2.10 12.18 -21.92
C ASN A 419 -1.39 10.82 -21.92
N GLU A 420 -1.62 10.00 -22.94
CA GLU A 420 -1.08 8.63 -23.03
C GLU A 420 0.45 8.61 -23.25
N GLU A 421 1.03 9.67 -23.81
CA GLU A 421 2.46 9.72 -24.13
C GLU A 421 3.34 10.10 -22.95
N ASP A 422 2.95 11.15 -22.22
CA ASP A 422 3.75 11.77 -21.15
C ASP A 422 3.09 11.71 -19.76
N GLY A 423 1.82 11.28 -19.67
CA GLY A 423 1.10 11.17 -18.41
C GLY A 423 0.59 12.49 -17.82
N SER A 424 0.74 13.62 -18.52
CA SER A 424 0.25 14.94 -18.08
C SER A 424 -1.28 15.00 -17.99
N PHE A 425 -1.81 15.83 -17.09
CA PHE A 425 -3.23 16.15 -16.99
C PHE A 425 -3.43 17.66 -16.92
N THR A 426 -4.66 18.12 -17.17
CA THR A 426 -4.99 19.56 -17.20
C THR A 426 -6.02 19.93 -16.14
N MET A 427 -6.09 21.21 -15.78
CA MET A 427 -7.08 21.78 -14.88
C MET A 427 -8.51 21.48 -15.35
N ASP A 428 -8.73 21.47 -16.67
CA ASP A 428 -10.00 21.11 -17.29
C ASP A 428 -10.37 19.65 -17.02
N SER A 429 -9.40 18.73 -17.15
CA SER A 429 -9.61 17.30 -16.88
C SER A 429 -9.93 17.05 -15.41
N VAL A 430 -9.24 17.75 -14.50
CA VAL A 430 -9.48 17.71 -13.05
C VAL A 430 -10.88 18.25 -12.74
N ALA A 431 -11.21 19.46 -13.20
CA ALA A 431 -12.49 20.10 -12.92
C ALA A 431 -13.69 19.30 -13.45
N LYS A 432 -13.59 18.75 -14.67
CA LYS A 432 -14.63 17.90 -15.27
C LYS A 432 -14.83 16.62 -14.48
N THR A 433 -13.74 15.94 -14.09
CA THR A 433 -13.81 14.68 -13.34
C THR A 433 -14.39 14.89 -11.95
N LEU A 434 -13.98 15.96 -11.26
CA LEU A 434 -14.53 16.33 -9.96
C LEU A 434 -16.04 16.58 -10.02
N ARG A 435 -16.52 17.37 -10.99
CA ARG A 435 -17.96 17.63 -11.16
C ARG A 435 -18.73 16.37 -11.54
N LEU A 436 -18.17 15.54 -12.43
CA LEU A 436 -18.75 14.26 -12.79
C LEU A 436 -18.96 13.40 -11.55
N ALA A 437 -17.90 13.16 -10.77
CA ALA A 437 -17.93 12.29 -9.60
C ALA A 437 -18.84 12.84 -8.49
N MET A 438 -18.81 14.14 -8.22
CA MET A 438 -19.49 14.74 -7.06
C MET A 438 -20.93 15.18 -7.32
N LYS A 439 -21.22 15.72 -8.51
CA LYS A 439 -22.47 16.46 -8.76
C LYS A 439 -23.31 15.88 -9.88
N ASP A 440 -22.69 15.50 -10.99
CA ASP A 440 -23.44 15.15 -12.18
C ASP A 440 -24.25 13.86 -11.98
N ALA A 441 -25.38 13.77 -12.69
CA ALA A 441 -26.25 12.59 -12.66
C ALA A 441 -25.52 11.34 -13.18
N LYS A 442 -24.64 11.51 -14.19
CA LYS A 442 -23.81 10.42 -14.72
C LYS A 442 -22.85 9.84 -13.68
N GLY A 443 -22.42 10.63 -12.70
CA GLY A 443 -21.57 10.16 -11.62
C GLY A 443 -22.29 9.45 -10.48
N GLN A 444 -23.63 9.43 -10.49
CA GLN A 444 -24.42 8.83 -9.42
C GLN A 444 -24.10 7.33 -9.23
N ILE A 445 -23.76 6.64 -10.31
CA ILE A 445 -23.35 5.23 -10.26
C ILE A 445 -22.13 5.04 -9.35
N PHE A 446 -21.13 5.92 -9.44
CA PHE A 446 -19.92 5.82 -8.64
C PHE A 446 -20.16 6.13 -7.17
N ARG A 447 -20.96 7.18 -6.90
CA ARG A 447 -21.37 7.53 -5.53
C ARG A 447 -22.19 6.42 -4.86
N ASN A 448 -23.09 5.77 -5.60
CA ASN A 448 -23.88 4.67 -5.08
C ASN A 448 -23.02 3.45 -4.79
N LYS A 449 -22.12 3.09 -5.72
CA LYS A 449 -21.28 1.92 -5.56
C LYS A 449 -20.26 2.08 -4.43
N ALA A 450 -19.68 3.27 -4.26
CA ALA A 450 -18.81 3.55 -3.11
C ALA A 450 -19.55 3.34 -1.78
N LYS A 451 -20.80 3.84 -1.66
CA LYS A 451 -21.64 3.62 -0.47
C LYS A 451 -22.02 2.16 -0.24
N GLU A 452 -22.24 1.40 -1.31
CA GLU A 452 -22.55 -0.03 -1.25
C GLU A 452 -21.37 -0.85 -0.71
N VAL A 453 -20.13 -0.46 -1.05
CA VAL A 453 -18.90 -1.16 -0.64
C VAL A 453 -18.47 -0.78 0.79
N ALA A 454 -18.81 0.43 1.26
CA ALA A 454 -18.49 0.89 2.61
C ALA A 454 -18.80 -0.09 3.75
N PRO A 455 -20.02 -0.67 3.87
CA PRO A 455 -20.33 -1.62 4.94
C PRO A 455 -19.53 -2.92 4.84
N ILE A 456 -18.94 -3.27 3.69
CA ILE A 456 -18.08 -4.45 3.56
C ILE A 456 -16.70 -4.13 4.13
N ILE A 457 -16.13 -3.00 3.73
CA ILE A 457 -14.78 -2.60 4.14
C ILE A 457 -14.74 -2.22 5.62
N GLY A 458 -15.75 -1.50 6.10
CA GLY A 458 -15.88 -1.13 7.51
C GLY A 458 -16.35 -2.27 8.44
N ASN A 459 -16.66 -3.46 7.92
CA ASN A 459 -17.11 -4.58 8.75
C ASN A 459 -15.93 -5.24 9.48
N MET A 460 -15.64 -4.79 10.70
CA MET A 460 -14.56 -5.31 11.53
C MET A 460 -14.70 -6.80 11.85
N GLU A 461 -15.92 -7.33 12.00
CA GLU A 461 -16.13 -8.76 12.23
C GLU A 461 -15.72 -9.59 11.00
N LEU A 462 -16.04 -9.10 9.79
CA LEU A 462 -15.57 -9.70 8.55
C LEU A 462 -14.04 -9.65 8.47
N GLN A 463 -13.42 -8.50 8.77
CA GLN A 463 -11.95 -8.39 8.80
C GLN A 463 -11.32 -9.37 9.80
N HIS A 464 -11.90 -9.50 11.00
CA HIS A 464 -11.44 -10.44 12.01
C HIS A 464 -11.51 -11.91 11.56
N ARG A 465 -12.60 -12.30 10.87
CA ARG A 465 -12.74 -13.66 10.34
C ARG A 465 -11.66 -14.01 9.31
N TYR A 466 -11.19 -13.05 8.52
CA TYR A 466 -10.07 -13.26 7.61
C TYR A 466 -8.76 -13.51 8.36
N VAL A 467 -8.48 -12.74 9.41
CA VAL A 467 -7.30 -12.95 10.27
C VAL A 467 -7.38 -14.30 11.00
N ASP A 468 -8.56 -14.70 11.48
CA ASP A 468 -8.74 -15.99 12.14
C ASP A 468 -8.41 -17.16 11.20
N LYS A 469 -8.92 -17.12 9.96
CA LYS A 469 -8.63 -18.12 8.94
C LYS A 469 -7.15 -18.17 8.56
N PHE A 470 -6.49 -17.02 8.52
CA PHE A 470 -5.05 -16.96 8.29
C PHE A 470 -4.29 -17.66 9.42
N VAL A 471 -4.61 -17.36 10.68
CA VAL A 471 -3.94 -18.02 11.81
C VAL A 471 -4.22 -19.52 11.82
N GLU A 472 -5.46 -19.95 11.57
CA GLU A 472 -5.80 -21.36 11.45
C GLU A 472 -4.98 -22.06 10.34
N LEU A 473 -4.78 -21.40 9.20
CA LEU A 473 -3.89 -21.89 8.15
C LEU A 473 -2.46 -22.05 8.68
N LEU A 474 -1.91 -21.04 9.35
CA LEU A 474 -0.53 -21.09 9.89
C LEU A 474 -0.35 -22.18 10.96
N GLU A 475 -1.36 -22.41 11.80
CA GLU A 475 -1.36 -23.48 12.81
C GLU A 475 -1.25 -24.86 12.15
N ASN A 476 -1.92 -25.05 11.01
CA ASN A 476 -2.01 -26.31 10.29
C ASN A 476 -0.87 -26.57 9.29
N HIS A 477 -0.20 -25.52 8.79
CA HIS A 477 0.79 -25.63 7.69
C HIS A 477 2.24 -25.42 8.13
N ARG A 478 2.53 -25.31 9.44
CA ARG A 478 3.90 -25.10 9.89
C ARG A 478 4.80 -26.32 9.58
N LYS A 479 6.05 -26.04 9.24
CA LYS A 479 7.10 -27.06 9.18
C LYS A 479 7.28 -27.65 10.59
N THR A 480 7.14 -28.96 10.70
CA THR A 480 7.49 -29.69 11.91
C THR A 480 8.90 -30.21 11.73
N ILE A 481 9.87 -29.66 12.46
CA ILE A 481 11.20 -30.25 12.55
C ILE A 481 11.03 -31.56 13.31
N THR A 482 10.96 -32.70 12.61
CA THR A 482 11.27 -33.99 13.21
C THR A 482 12.73 -33.93 13.63
N LYS A 483 12.98 -33.67 14.91
CA LYS A 483 14.29 -33.90 15.52
C LYS A 483 14.54 -35.41 15.42
N SER A 484 15.34 -35.82 14.43
CA SER A 484 15.90 -37.16 14.34
C SER A 484 16.90 -37.40 15.46
#